data_AF-A0A673MQ31-F1
#
_entry.id   AF-A0A673MQ31-F1
#
_cell.length_a   1.000
_cell.length_b   1.000
_cell.length_c   1.000
_cell.angle_alpha   90.00
_cell.angle_beta   90.00
_cell.angle_gamma   90.00
#
_symmetry.space_group_name_H-M   'P 1'
#
loop_
_entity.id
_entity.type
_entity.pdbx_description
1 polymer ?
#
loop_
_entity_poly.entity_id
_entity_poly.type
_entity_poly.pdbx_seq_one_letter_code
_entity_poly.pdbx_strand_id
1 'polypeptide(L)'
;MPLVKRNIEPRHLCREALPETISNELECVTNNTLSAIIHQLSSLSKHAEDVFGELFNEANTFYLRANSLQDRIDRLAIKVTQLDSSVEEGQSKVKSQRSHALYQKWDAYLIGYSRLNLTCIRNVGQNDPCIPFLWYI
;
A
#
# COMPACT_ATOMS: atom_id res chain seq x y z
N MET A 1 -13.34 -13.00 -6.90
CA MET A 1 -12.39 -14.06 -6.47
C MET A 1 -12.77 -15.34 -7.19
N PRO A 2 -11.91 -15.92 -8.06
CA PRO A 2 -12.22 -17.18 -8.72
C PRO A 2 -12.30 -18.32 -7.68
N LEU A 3 -13.31 -19.18 -7.78
CA LEU A 3 -13.47 -20.33 -6.90
C LEU A 3 -12.42 -21.38 -7.27
N VAL A 4 -11.30 -21.42 -6.54
CA VAL A 4 -10.28 -22.45 -6.70
C VAL A 4 -10.89 -23.79 -6.32
N LYS A 5 -11.19 -24.62 -7.32
CA LYS A 5 -11.62 -26.01 -7.10
C LYS A 5 -10.38 -26.84 -6.74
N ARG A 6 -10.18 -27.09 -5.45
CA ARG A 6 -9.14 -28.00 -4.96
C ARG A 6 -9.66 -29.43 -5.07
N ASN A 7 -9.07 -30.22 -5.96
CA ASN A 7 -9.44 -31.61 -6.17
C ASN A 7 -8.54 -32.50 -5.30
N ILE A 8 -9.14 -33.40 -4.52
CA ILE A 8 -8.41 -34.34 -3.66
C ILE A 8 -8.25 -35.63 -4.46
N GLU A 9 -7.01 -36.12 -4.56
CA GLU A 9 -6.70 -37.37 -5.26
C GLU A 9 -6.16 -38.44 -4.30
N PRO A 10 -6.47 -39.73 -4.51
CA PRO A 10 -7.33 -40.30 -5.55
C PRO A 10 -8.83 -40.13 -5.25
N ARG A 11 -9.70 -39.79 -6.21
CA ARG A 11 -11.14 -39.61 -5.95
C ARG A 11 -11.93 -40.92 -5.70
N HIS A 12 -11.40 -42.05 -6.16
CA HIS A 12 -12.02 -43.36 -6.01
C HIS A 12 -11.09 -44.29 -5.25
N LEU A 13 -11.62 -45.00 -4.25
CA LEU A 13 -10.81 -45.80 -3.33
C LEU A 13 -10.76 -47.29 -3.72
N CYS A 14 -11.85 -47.84 -4.28
CA CYS A 14 -12.00 -49.29 -4.47
C CYS A 14 -12.79 -49.65 -5.74
N ARG A 15 -12.78 -48.79 -6.76
CA ARG A 15 -13.60 -49.00 -7.98
C ARG A 15 -12.92 -49.82 -9.07
N GLU A 16 -11.67 -50.21 -8.84
CA GLU A 16 -10.89 -50.98 -9.82
C GLU A 16 -11.20 -52.46 -9.71
N ALA A 17 -11.28 -53.13 -10.86
CA ALA A 17 -11.46 -54.57 -10.92
C ALA A 17 -10.22 -55.27 -10.36
N LEU A 18 -10.44 -56.29 -9.52
CA LEU A 18 -9.36 -57.11 -9.01
C LEU A 18 -8.88 -58.09 -10.11
N PRO A 19 -7.57 -58.34 -10.22
CA PRO A 19 -7.06 -59.39 -11.09
C PRO A 19 -7.52 -60.78 -10.62
N GLU A 20 -7.85 -61.66 -11.58
CA GLU A 20 -8.43 -63.00 -11.36
C GLU A 20 -7.52 -63.97 -10.58
N THR A 21 -6.25 -63.62 -10.38
CA THR A 21 -5.24 -64.45 -9.71
C THR A 21 -5.13 -64.25 -8.21
N ILE A 22 -5.92 -63.35 -7.61
CA ILE A 22 -5.85 -63.07 -6.17
C ILE A 22 -6.62 -64.13 -5.38
N SER A 23 -5.95 -64.75 -4.40
CA SER A 23 -6.59 -65.70 -3.47
C SER A 23 -7.47 -65.02 -2.42
N ASN A 24 -7.00 -63.90 -1.84
CA ASN A 24 -7.68 -63.16 -0.77
C ASN A 24 -8.16 -61.79 -1.26
N GLU A 25 -9.27 -61.78 -2.01
CA GLU A 25 -9.83 -60.56 -2.60
C GLU A 25 -10.15 -59.48 -1.57
N LEU A 26 -10.78 -59.86 -0.44
CA LEU A 26 -11.17 -58.92 0.61
C LEU A 26 -9.96 -58.21 1.24
N GLU A 27 -8.88 -58.95 1.49
CA GLU A 27 -7.63 -58.40 2.02
C GLU A 27 -7.00 -57.44 1.02
N CYS A 28 -6.96 -57.81 -0.26
CA CYS A 28 -6.45 -56.97 -1.34
C CYS A 28 -7.25 -55.65 -1.47
N VAL A 29 -8.58 -55.72 -1.51
CA VAL A 29 -9.44 -54.54 -1.56
C VAL A 29 -9.22 -53.66 -0.34
N THR A 30 -9.17 -54.25 0.86
CA THR A 30 -8.98 -53.49 2.09
C THR A 30 -7.64 -52.75 2.09
N ASN A 31 -6.55 -53.44 1.71
CA ASN A 31 -5.22 -52.83 1.66
C ASN A 31 -5.14 -51.71 0.60
N ASN A 32 -5.71 -51.92 -0.59
CA ASN A 32 -5.78 -50.89 -1.63
C ASN A 32 -6.61 -49.68 -1.16
N THR A 33 -7.72 -49.92 -0.49
CA THR A 33 -8.57 -48.86 0.09
C THR A 33 -7.81 -48.04 1.12
N LEU A 34 -7.11 -48.70 2.05
CA LEU A 34 -6.31 -48.02 3.07
C LEU A 34 -5.18 -47.20 2.46
N SER A 35 -4.45 -47.76 1.49
CA SER A 35 -3.42 -47.05 0.76
C SER A 35 -3.99 -45.80 0.06
N ALA A 36 -5.11 -45.95 -0.65
CA ALA A 36 -5.77 -44.84 -1.32
C ALA A 36 -6.27 -43.76 -0.35
N ILE A 37 -6.76 -44.12 0.84
CA ILE A 37 -7.12 -43.18 1.91
C ILE A 37 -5.89 -42.40 2.39
N ILE A 38 -4.76 -43.07 2.61
CA ILE A 38 -3.51 -42.41 3.02
C ILE A 38 -3.09 -41.38 1.96
N HIS A 39 -3.18 -41.74 0.67
CA HIS A 39 -2.92 -40.80 -0.42
C HIS A 39 -3.89 -39.62 -0.44
N GLN A 40 -5.20 -39.86 -0.25
CA GLN A 40 -6.20 -38.79 -0.17
C GLN A 40 -5.89 -37.82 0.98
N LEU A 41 -5.53 -38.35 2.15
CA LEU A 41 -5.19 -37.53 3.33
C LEU A 41 -3.92 -36.72 3.08
N SER A 42 -2.92 -37.29 2.40
CA SER A 42 -1.72 -36.54 1.99
C SER A 42 -2.08 -35.39 1.04
N SER A 43 -2.91 -35.65 0.03
CA SER A 43 -3.40 -34.61 -0.89
C SER A 43 -4.19 -33.52 -0.16
N LEU A 44 -5.03 -33.90 0.81
CA LEU A 44 -5.80 -32.94 1.61
C LEU A 44 -4.89 -32.06 2.48
N SER A 45 -3.89 -32.66 3.14
CA SER A 45 -2.93 -31.92 3.97
C SER A 45 -2.14 -30.91 3.15
N LYS A 46 -1.73 -31.28 1.94
CA LYS A 46 -1.06 -30.35 1.01
C LYS A 46 -1.97 -29.16 0.66
N HIS A 47 -3.24 -29.42 0.34
CA HIS A 47 -4.21 -28.35 0.06
C HIS A 47 -4.43 -27.43 1.26
N ALA A 48 -4.42 -27.97 2.47
CA ALA A 48 -4.52 -27.18 3.69
C ALA A 48 -3.27 -26.31 3.89
N GLU A 49 -2.07 -26.87 3.68
CA GLU A 49 -0.81 -26.14 3.73
C GLU A 49 -0.80 -24.96 2.74
N ASP A 50 -1.23 -25.18 1.49
CA ASP A 50 -1.31 -24.12 0.48
C ASP A 50 -2.24 -22.98 0.94
N VAL A 51 -3.43 -23.29 1.46
CA VAL A 51 -4.40 -22.30 1.96
C VAL A 51 -3.83 -21.50 3.13
N PHE A 52 -3.27 -22.18 4.13
CA PHE A 52 -2.74 -21.51 5.30
C PHE A 52 -1.46 -20.74 4.98
N GLY A 53 -0.65 -21.21 4.04
CA GLY A 53 0.52 -20.51 3.52
C GLY A 53 0.15 -19.21 2.81
N GLU A 54 -0.85 -19.24 1.92
CA GLU A 54 -1.39 -18.04 1.27
C GLU A 54 -1.89 -17.02 2.30
N LEU A 55 -2.70 -17.47 3.27
CA LEU A 55 -3.23 -16.61 4.33
C LEU A 55 -2.13 -16.01 5.21
N PHE A 56 -1.13 -16.80 5.58
CA PHE A 56 -0.01 -16.34 6.38
C PHE A 56 0.81 -15.27 5.66
N ASN A 57 1.09 -15.47 4.37
CA ASN A 57 1.82 -14.50 3.56
C ASN A 57 1.07 -13.17 3.45
N GLU A 58 -0.25 -13.22 3.25
CA GLU A 58 -1.09 -12.02 3.20
C GLU A 58 -1.12 -11.31 4.57
N ALA A 59 -1.31 -12.06 5.65
CA ALA A 59 -1.29 -11.51 7.01
C ALA A 59 0.07 -10.89 7.36
N ASN A 60 1.17 -11.50 6.96
CA ASN A 60 2.51 -10.97 7.16
C ASN A 60 2.73 -9.67 6.36
N THR A 61 2.25 -9.63 5.12
CA THR A 61 2.29 -8.41 4.29
C THR A 61 1.48 -7.29 4.94
N PHE A 62 0.29 -7.60 5.46
CA PHE A 62 -0.54 -6.67 6.20
C PHE A 62 0.17 -6.18 7.47
N TYR A 63 0.77 -7.08 8.24
CA TYR A 63 1.53 -6.76 9.46
C TYR A 63 2.69 -5.79 9.18
N LEU A 64 3.51 -6.04 8.16
CA LEU A 64 4.62 -5.15 7.79
C LEU A 64 4.13 -3.74 7.42
N ARG A 65 3.02 -3.66 6.68
CA ARG A 65 2.40 -2.37 6.32
C ARG A 65 1.84 -1.66 7.55
N ALA A 66 1.20 -2.39 8.46
CA ALA A 66 0.66 -1.85 9.70
C ALA A 66 1.78 -1.29 10.59
N ASN A 67 2.89 -2.01 10.74
CA ASN A 67 4.06 -1.53 11.48
C ASN A 67 4.67 -0.27 10.86
N SER A 68 4.85 -0.25 9.53
CA SER A 68 5.35 0.94 8.84
C SER A 68 4.43 2.15 9.03
N LEU A 69 3.11 1.91 9.07
CA LEU A 69 2.13 2.95 9.36
C LEU A 69 2.23 3.40 10.83
N GLN A 70 2.40 2.48 11.78
CA GLN A 70 2.59 2.79 13.20
C GLN A 70 3.82 3.67 13.42
N ASP A 71 4.96 3.34 12.81
CA ASP A 71 6.17 4.17 12.87
C ASP A 71 5.91 5.61 12.38
N ARG A 72 5.08 5.76 11.34
CA ARG A 72 4.70 7.07 10.80
C ARG A 72 3.76 7.80 11.76
N ILE A 73 2.84 7.10 12.41
CA ILE A 73 1.94 7.63 13.43
C ILE A 73 2.76 8.13 14.63
N ASP A 74 3.72 7.34 15.12
CA ASP A 74 4.54 7.70 16.28
C ASP A 74 5.41 8.93 16.00
N ARG A 75 6.04 8.97 14.82
CA ARG A 75 6.81 10.16 14.38
C ARG A 75 5.92 11.38 14.23
N LEU A 76 4.69 11.21 13.75
CA LEU A 76 3.74 12.30 13.64
C LEU A 76 3.29 12.77 15.03
N ALA A 77 3.01 11.85 15.95
CA ALA A 77 2.62 12.15 17.32
C ALA A 77 3.72 12.96 18.03
N ILE A 78 4.99 12.57 17.91
CA ILE A 78 6.13 13.34 18.44
C ILE A 78 6.18 14.75 17.84
N LYS A 79 5.98 14.88 16.53
CA LYS A 79 5.98 16.19 15.88
C LYS A 79 4.80 17.05 16.33
N VAL A 80 3.63 16.46 16.55
CA VAL A 80 2.44 17.16 17.06
C VAL A 80 2.64 17.60 18.50
N THR A 81 3.13 16.73 19.39
CA THR A 81 3.39 17.09 20.78
C THR A 81 4.50 18.13 20.92
N GLN A 82 5.53 18.09 20.07
CA GLN A 82 6.53 19.16 20.01
C GLN A 82 5.96 20.48 19.50
N LEU A 83 5.00 20.43 18.57
CA LEU A 83 4.28 21.63 18.13
C LEU A 83 3.38 22.18 19.26
N ASP A 84 2.74 21.33 20.06
CA ASP A 84 1.96 21.76 21.22
C ASP A 84 2.85 22.31 22.36
N SER A 85 4.00 21.69 22.64
CA SER A 85 4.93 22.18 23.67
C SER A 85 5.64 23.46 23.27
N SER A 86 5.91 23.67 21.97
CA SER A 86 6.40 24.95 21.45
C SER A 86 5.28 25.99 21.27
N VAL A 87 4.01 25.63 21.49
CA VAL A 87 2.91 26.59 21.59
C VAL A 87 2.74 27.10 23.03
N GLU A 88 3.20 26.38 24.05
CA GLU A 88 3.19 26.84 25.46
C GLU A 88 4.46 27.63 25.87
N GLU A 89 5.61 27.47 25.21
CA GLU A 89 6.80 28.33 25.46
C GLU A 89 7.31 29.12 24.23
N GLY A 90 6.60 29.05 23.09
CA GLY A 90 7.06 29.60 21.82
C GLY A 90 6.08 30.55 21.15
N GLN A 91 5.58 31.55 21.88
CA GLN A 91 5.27 32.85 21.26
C GLN A 91 6.53 33.55 20.70
N SER A 92 7.70 32.91 20.68
CA SER A 92 8.90 33.45 20.06
C SER A 92 9.79 32.33 19.53
N LYS A 93 10.11 32.40 18.23
CA LYS A 93 11.07 31.55 17.48
C LYS A 93 10.52 30.14 17.19
N VAL A 94 9.88 29.86 16.06
CA VAL A 94 10.55 29.42 14.81
C VAL A 94 9.60 29.46 13.58
N LYS A 95 8.45 30.15 13.63
CA LYS A 95 7.61 30.41 12.44
C LYS A 95 7.83 31.78 11.78
N SER A 96 8.96 32.43 12.06
CA SER A 96 9.20 33.83 11.67
C SER A 96 10.48 34.08 10.85
N GLN A 97 11.05 33.07 10.18
CA GLN A 97 12.17 33.32 9.25
C GLN A 97 11.74 33.26 7.78
N ARG A 98 10.89 32.30 7.38
CA ARG A 98 10.39 32.20 5.99
C ARG A 98 9.33 33.24 5.66
N SER A 99 8.41 33.52 6.60
CA SER A 99 7.38 34.54 6.41
C SER A 99 7.96 35.95 6.38
N HIS A 100 8.93 36.28 7.26
CA HIS A 100 9.59 37.58 7.24
C HIS A 100 10.42 37.84 5.97
N ALA A 101 11.08 36.82 5.42
CA ALA A 101 11.80 36.94 4.15
C ALA A 101 10.85 37.13 2.95
N LEU A 102 9.66 36.53 2.99
CA LEU A 102 8.62 36.77 1.99
C LEU A 102 8.02 38.17 2.15
N TYR A 103 7.66 38.60 3.37
CA TYR A 103 7.12 39.95 3.61
C TYR A 103 8.11 41.07 3.25
N GLN A 104 9.40 40.94 3.60
CA GLN A 104 10.42 41.91 3.15
C GLN A 104 10.58 41.94 1.62
N LYS A 105 10.40 40.80 0.95
CA LYS A 105 10.44 40.71 -0.52
C LYS A 105 9.19 41.32 -1.17
N TRP A 106 8.02 41.19 -0.52
CA TRP A 106 6.77 41.83 -0.94
C TRP A 106 6.77 43.34 -0.70
N ASP A 107 7.37 43.83 0.40
CA ASP A 107 7.50 45.26 0.69
C ASP A 107 8.47 45.95 -0.29
N ALA A 108 9.58 45.27 -0.65
CA ALA A 108 10.48 45.75 -1.70
C ALA A 108 9.79 45.80 -3.09
N TYR A 109 8.87 44.88 -3.36
CA TYR A 109 8.04 44.89 -4.57
C TYR A 109 7.06 46.07 -4.55
N LEU A 110 6.29 46.26 -3.47
CA LEU A 110 5.31 47.35 -3.32
C LEU A 110 5.95 48.76 -3.35
N ILE A 111 7.14 48.93 -2.79
CA ILE A 111 7.89 50.19 -2.86
C ILE A 111 8.43 50.43 -4.28
N GLY A 112 8.76 49.37 -5.03
CA GLY A 112 9.15 49.44 -6.44
C GLY A 112 8.01 49.86 -7.38
N TYR A 113 6.77 49.44 -7.11
CA TYR A 113 5.58 49.84 -7.88
C TYR A 113 5.14 51.28 -7.63
N SER A 114 5.48 51.84 -6.47
CA SER A 114 5.12 53.22 -6.11
C SER A 114 6.04 54.28 -6.74
N ARG A 115 7.17 53.87 -7.36
CA ARG A 115 8.16 54.78 -7.95
C ARG A 115 8.35 54.67 -9.46
N LEU A 116 7.61 53.79 -10.13
CA LEU A 116 7.51 53.79 -11.58
C LEU A 116 6.51 54.85 -12.03
N ASN A 117 7.03 56.06 -12.19
CA ASN A 117 6.40 57.11 -13.00
C ASN A 117 6.21 56.58 -14.42
N LEU A 118 4.97 56.52 -14.90
CA LEU A 118 4.63 56.14 -16.26
C LEU A 118 3.22 56.72 -16.50
N THR A 119 2.96 57.75 -17.30
CA THR A 119 3.59 58.23 -18.54
C THR A 119 3.78 57.17 -19.64
N CYS A 120 3.68 55.87 -19.33
CA CYS A 120 3.55 54.80 -20.34
C CYS A 120 2.28 53.95 -20.18
N ILE A 121 1.14 54.56 -19.80
CA ILE A 121 -0.17 54.10 -20.32
C ILE A 121 -0.35 54.68 -21.72
N ARG A 122 0.61 54.42 -22.61
CA ARG A 122 0.45 54.67 -24.04
C ARG A 122 1.21 53.57 -24.75
N ASN A 123 0.46 52.81 -25.54
CA ASN A 123 0.96 51.86 -26.53
C ASN A 123 1.36 50.49 -25.98
N VAL A 124 0.36 49.70 -25.59
CA VAL A 124 0.32 48.29 -25.98
C VAL A 124 -0.71 48.20 -27.10
N GLY A 125 -0.20 48.39 -28.32
CA GLY A 125 -0.94 48.56 -29.57
C GLY A 125 -0.05 48.85 -30.77
N GLN A 126 1.21 48.40 -30.77
CA GLN A 126 1.96 47.99 -31.97
C GLN A 126 3.19 47.17 -31.54
N ASN A 127 3.32 45.98 -32.12
CA ASN A 127 4.45 45.04 -32.16
C ASN A 127 4.55 43.95 -31.05
N ASP A 128 4.40 42.72 -31.54
CA ASP A 128 4.54 41.38 -30.93
C ASP A 128 5.97 41.06 -30.40
N PRO A 129 6.28 39.82 -29.96
CA PRO A 129 5.69 39.05 -28.86
C PRO A 129 6.79 38.49 -27.93
N CYS A 130 6.50 38.27 -26.64
CA CYS A 130 7.06 37.14 -25.87
C CYS A 130 6.46 37.10 -24.46
N ILE A 131 5.51 36.16 -24.28
CA ILE A 131 5.33 35.16 -23.20
C ILE A 131 5.78 35.49 -21.74
N PRO A 132 5.30 34.70 -20.77
CA PRO A 132 4.00 34.67 -20.08
C PRO A 132 4.17 35.14 -18.63
N PHE A 133 3.11 35.25 -17.83
CA PHE A 133 3.03 34.58 -16.51
C PHE A 133 1.75 34.97 -15.75
N LEU A 134 1.04 33.92 -15.33
CA LEU A 134 0.26 33.82 -14.08
C LEU A 134 -0.78 34.91 -13.80
N TRP A 135 -1.98 34.68 -14.34
CA TRP A 135 -3.19 34.99 -13.58
C TRP A 135 -3.44 33.87 -12.58
N TYR A 136 -3.52 34.26 -11.30
CA TYR A 136 -4.63 33.89 -10.42
C TYR A 136 -4.80 32.40 -10.10
N ILE A 137 -4.39 32.01 -8.90
CA ILE A 137 -5.23 31.50 -7.78
C ILE A 137 -4.34 31.37 -6.55
#